data_AF-A0A1I1KZ07-F1
#
_entry.id   AF-A0A1I1KZ07-F1
#
_cell.length_a   1.000
_cell.length_b   1.000
_cell.length_c   1.000
_cell.angle_alpha   90.00
_cell.angle_beta   90.00
_cell.angle_gamma   90.00
#
_symmetry.space_group_name_H-M   'P 1'
#
loop_
_entity.id
_entity.type
_entity.pdbx_description
1 polymer ?
#
loop_
_entity_poly.entity_id
_entity_poly.type
_entity_poly.pdbx_seq_one_letter_code
_entity_poly.pdbx_strand_id
1 'polypeptide(L)'
;MANKIQIKRGLKVNLPVLNVGEPAFTTDTKEFFIGDGLSNIEFAKQSNLETTNTHLKEIVKKQDKFTENSNGKLLYNGVKVGATKASELELEAIAGMSAKNVQAGIAEAFQYASNGKTTIAGVVGGVTANNTYAEIMNRIQIDKNTMASNLNNKGVSANGVEALASLANKIGNIPIGRKIVIGNTPTFMASVYNISGFDFIPRFCFMWGSRIDGRLVMNNSIFDGGRFHSITSVVDGGCYSYDINDKYNLGYGYINMPIYYGKYSTSMSYTWCVIGD
;
A
#
# COMPACT_ATOMS: atom_id res chain seq x y z
N MET A 1 11.46 -42.05 -101.43
CA MET A 1 12.49 -42.18 -100.36
C MET A 1 12.85 -40.78 -99.91
N ALA A 2 12.82 -40.49 -98.61
CA ALA A 2 13.19 -39.17 -98.10
C ALA A 2 14.71 -39.10 -97.91
N ASN A 3 15.32 -38.00 -98.37
CA ASN A 3 16.74 -37.74 -98.13
C ASN A 3 16.94 -37.41 -96.65
N LYS A 4 17.83 -38.15 -95.99
CA LYS A 4 18.22 -37.89 -94.61
C LYS A 4 19.28 -36.79 -94.60
N ILE A 5 18.98 -35.67 -93.96
CA ILE A 5 19.97 -34.63 -93.67
C ILE A 5 20.53 -34.91 -92.28
N GLN A 6 21.86 -34.97 -92.17
CA GLN A 6 22.56 -35.07 -90.89
C GLN A 6 23.35 -33.78 -90.67
N ILE A 7 23.24 -33.23 -89.46
CA ILE A 7 24.07 -32.12 -89.01
C ILE A 7 25.31 -32.64 -88.30
N LYS A 8 26.33 -31.78 -88.20
CA LYS A 8 27.56 -32.09 -87.48
C LYS A 8 27.25 -32.40 -86.02
N ARG A 9 27.81 -33.47 -85.48
CA ARG A 9 27.48 -33.94 -84.13
C ARG A 9 28.64 -34.67 -83.46
N GLY A 10 28.72 -34.62 -82.14
CA GLY A 10 29.78 -35.26 -81.35
C GLY A 10 29.78 -34.82 -79.89
N LEU A 11 30.83 -35.13 -79.13
CA LEU A 11 31.02 -34.62 -77.76
C LEU A 11 31.28 -33.10 -77.79
N LYS A 12 30.80 -32.35 -76.78
CA LYS A 12 31.00 -30.89 -76.72
C LYS A 12 32.47 -30.49 -76.81
N VAL A 13 33.35 -31.20 -76.11
CA VAL A 13 34.81 -30.96 -76.12
C VAL A 13 35.46 -31.12 -77.49
N ASN A 14 34.84 -31.92 -78.38
CA ASN A 14 35.36 -32.21 -79.71
C ASN A 14 34.66 -31.40 -80.81
N LEU A 15 33.80 -30.44 -80.45
CA LEU A 15 33.11 -29.61 -81.42
C LEU A 15 34.09 -28.55 -81.97
N PRO A 16 34.48 -28.59 -83.26
CA PRO A 16 35.37 -27.57 -83.83
C PRO A 16 34.62 -26.23 -83.97
N VAL A 17 35.37 -25.15 -84.22
CA VAL A 17 34.77 -23.87 -84.65
C VAL A 17 34.03 -24.10 -85.97
N LEU A 18 32.75 -23.74 -85.99
CA LEU A 18 31.85 -23.93 -87.11
C LEU A 18 31.89 -22.72 -88.05
N ASN A 19 31.70 -22.94 -89.35
CA ASN A 19 31.57 -21.83 -90.30
C ASN A 19 30.31 -21.01 -90.02
N VAL A 20 30.25 -19.79 -90.55
CA VAL A 20 29.07 -18.92 -90.45
C VAL A 20 27.81 -19.66 -90.90
N GLY A 21 26.84 -19.84 -90.00
CA GLY A 21 25.57 -20.50 -90.27
C GLY A 21 25.60 -22.03 -90.25
N GLU A 22 26.75 -22.67 -89.98
CA GLU A 22 26.85 -24.13 -89.89
C GLU A 22 26.26 -24.63 -88.56
N PRO A 23 25.27 -25.56 -88.57
CA PRO A 23 24.67 -26.10 -87.36
C PRO A 23 25.42 -27.31 -86.83
N ALA A 24 25.47 -27.44 -85.50
CA ALA A 24 25.94 -28.65 -84.85
C ALA A 24 25.13 -29.01 -83.60
N PHE A 25 25.17 -30.29 -83.24
CA PHE A 25 24.50 -30.82 -82.05
C PHE A 25 25.45 -31.67 -81.22
N THR A 26 25.58 -31.35 -79.94
CA THR A 26 26.41 -32.13 -79.02
C THR A 26 25.62 -33.32 -78.47
N THR A 27 26.16 -34.52 -78.56
CA THR A 27 25.42 -35.74 -78.19
C THR A 27 25.42 -36.02 -76.69
N ASP A 28 26.43 -35.53 -75.98
CA ASP A 28 26.63 -35.65 -74.54
C ASP A 28 25.80 -34.62 -73.76
N THR A 29 25.92 -33.34 -74.10
CA THR A 29 25.22 -32.24 -73.41
C THR A 29 23.86 -31.93 -74.02
N LYS A 30 23.54 -32.47 -75.21
CA LYS A 30 22.30 -32.25 -75.97
C LYS A 30 22.06 -30.78 -76.32
N GLU A 31 23.12 -30.01 -76.54
CA GLU A 31 23.05 -28.58 -76.87
C GLU A 31 23.15 -28.38 -78.38
N PHE A 32 22.55 -27.30 -78.87
CA PHE A 32 22.55 -26.95 -80.29
C PHE A 32 23.37 -25.68 -80.49
N PHE A 33 24.21 -25.67 -81.52
CA PHE A 33 25.12 -24.56 -81.81
C PHE A 33 25.00 -24.13 -83.27
N ILE A 34 25.21 -22.83 -83.52
CA ILE A 34 25.43 -22.25 -84.85
C ILE A 34 26.80 -21.57 -84.86
N GLY A 35 27.58 -21.79 -85.92
CA GLY A 35 28.84 -21.08 -86.11
C GLY A 35 28.67 -19.63 -86.54
N ASP A 36 29.55 -18.76 -86.05
CA ASP A 36 29.72 -17.38 -86.54
C ASP A 36 31.04 -17.19 -87.32
N GLY A 37 31.79 -18.29 -87.56
CA GLY A 37 33.10 -18.28 -88.22
C GLY A 37 34.29 -18.01 -87.30
N LEU A 38 34.06 -17.61 -86.04
CA LEU A 38 35.09 -17.37 -85.02
C LEU A 38 34.86 -18.21 -83.75
N SER A 39 33.61 -18.53 -83.45
CA SER A 39 33.12 -19.23 -82.27
C SER A 39 31.81 -19.98 -82.57
N ASN A 40 31.31 -20.73 -81.58
CA ASN A 40 30.06 -21.46 -81.66
C ASN A 40 29.05 -20.84 -80.70
N ILE A 41 27.93 -20.35 -81.23
CA ILE A 41 26.85 -19.74 -80.44
C ILE A 41 25.87 -20.82 -80.00
N GLU A 42 25.72 -21.02 -78.69
CA GLU A 42 24.77 -21.97 -78.11
C GLU A 42 23.33 -21.42 -78.19
N PHE A 43 22.39 -22.26 -78.63
CA PHE A 43 20.96 -22.00 -78.56
C PHE A 43 20.38 -22.62 -77.30
N ALA A 44 19.63 -21.80 -76.55
CA ALA A 44 19.00 -22.25 -75.32
C ALA A 44 17.94 -23.32 -75.57
N LYS A 45 17.91 -24.35 -74.72
CA LYS A 45 16.82 -25.32 -74.67
C LYS A 45 15.55 -24.66 -74.12
N GLN A 46 14.40 -25.09 -74.64
CA GLN A 46 13.09 -24.68 -74.11
C GLN A 46 12.99 -24.89 -72.59
N SER A 47 13.48 -26.01 -72.07
CA SER A 47 13.49 -26.32 -70.63
C SER A 47 14.27 -25.30 -69.78
N ASN A 48 15.37 -24.76 -70.32
CA ASN A 48 16.20 -23.78 -69.61
C ASN A 48 15.49 -22.41 -69.57
N LEU A 49 14.80 -22.07 -70.65
CA LEU A 49 13.99 -20.85 -70.73
C LEU A 49 12.80 -20.92 -69.76
N GLU A 50 12.12 -22.07 -69.69
CA GLU A 50 11.02 -22.31 -68.75
C GLU A 50 11.46 -22.25 -67.28
N THR A 51 12.63 -22.82 -66.96
CA THR A 51 13.22 -22.74 -65.61
C THR A 51 13.51 -21.29 -65.23
N THR A 52 14.17 -20.55 -66.13
CA THR A 52 14.47 -19.12 -65.92
C THR A 52 13.19 -18.30 -65.71
N ASN A 53 12.18 -18.52 -66.55
CA ASN A 53 10.88 -17.86 -66.43
C ASN A 53 10.18 -18.19 -65.11
N THR A 54 10.34 -19.41 -64.60
CA THR A 54 9.78 -19.81 -63.30
C THR A 54 10.48 -19.09 -62.15
N HIS A 55 11.82 -19.06 -62.13
CA HIS A 55 12.57 -18.32 -61.11
C HIS A 55 12.25 -16.83 -61.10
N LEU A 56 12.13 -16.20 -62.29
CA LEU A 56 11.71 -14.80 -62.40
C LEU A 56 10.33 -14.56 -61.79
N LYS A 57 9.36 -15.43 -62.07
CA LYS A 57 8.02 -15.36 -61.45
C LYS A 57 8.06 -15.50 -59.92
N GLU A 58 8.92 -16.35 -59.38
CA GLU A 58 9.08 -16.49 -57.93
C GLU A 58 9.72 -15.27 -57.27
N ILE A 59 10.69 -14.63 -57.93
CA ILE A 59 11.31 -13.39 -57.45
C ILE A 59 10.28 -12.26 -57.42
N VAL A 60 9.48 -12.10 -58.48
CA VAL A 60 8.41 -11.10 -58.54
C VAL A 60 7.40 -11.31 -57.40
N LYS A 61 6.99 -12.56 -57.12
CA LYS A 61 6.12 -12.88 -55.97
C LYS A 61 6.70 -12.51 -54.60
N LYS A 62 8.03 -12.48 -54.46
CA LYS A 62 8.69 -12.03 -53.22
C LYS A 62 8.73 -10.50 -53.15
N GLN A 63 8.85 -9.80 -54.28
CA GLN A 63 8.73 -8.34 -54.35
C GLN A 63 7.31 -7.86 -54.00
N ASP A 64 6.26 -8.60 -54.33
CA ASP A 64 4.88 -8.24 -53.92
C ASP A 64 4.72 -8.12 -52.41
N LYS A 65 5.58 -8.79 -51.63
CA LYS A 65 5.58 -8.66 -50.17
C LYS A 65 6.30 -7.40 -49.69
N PHE A 66 7.15 -6.79 -50.52
CA PHE A 66 7.83 -5.54 -50.20
C PHE A 66 7.15 -4.37 -50.93
N THR A 67 6.46 -3.52 -50.18
CA THR A 67 5.80 -2.33 -50.72
C THR A 67 6.43 -1.06 -50.14
N GLU A 68 6.29 0.07 -50.84
CA GLU A 68 6.64 1.38 -50.29
C GLU A 68 5.36 2.08 -49.82
N ASN A 69 5.42 2.72 -48.65
CA ASN A 69 4.36 3.63 -48.25
C ASN A 69 4.42 4.96 -49.02
N SER A 70 3.46 5.84 -48.81
CA SER A 70 3.34 7.16 -49.45
C SER A 70 4.57 8.07 -49.26
N ASN A 71 5.47 7.73 -48.33
CA ASN A 71 6.67 8.47 -47.99
C ASN A 71 7.96 7.75 -48.46
N GLY A 72 7.85 6.71 -49.28
CA GLY A 72 9.00 5.97 -49.82
C GLY A 72 9.69 5.03 -48.83
N LYS A 73 9.02 4.63 -47.73
CA LYS A 73 9.57 3.68 -46.75
C LYS A 73 9.16 2.25 -47.07
N LEU A 74 10.12 1.33 -47.05
CA LEU A 74 9.93 -0.11 -47.27
C LEU A 74 9.07 -0.77 -46.17
N LEU A 75 8.09 -1.54 -46.61
CA LEU A 75 7.18 -2.37 -45.82
C LEU A 75 7.38 -3.84 -46.22
N TYR A 76 7.15 -4.79 -45.31
CA TYR A 76 7.02 -6.21 -45.60
C TYR A 76 5.63 -6.66 -45.15
N ASN A 77 4.81 -7.14 -46.08
CA ASN A 77 3.42 -7.54 -45.84
C ASN A 77 2.62 -6.43 -45.12
N GLY A 78 2.84 -5.17 -45.52
CA GLY A 78 2.22 -4.00 -44.90
C GLY A 78 2.91 -3.46 -43.63
N VAL A 79 3.91 -4.15 -43.09
CA VAL A 79 4.59 -3.78 -41.83
C VAL A 79 5.98 -3.18 -42.09
N LYS A 80 6.32 -2.04 -41.47
CA LYS A 80 7.64 -1.41 -41.64
C LYS A 80 8.78 -2.35 -41.20
N VAL A 81 9.75 -2.58 -42.08
CA VAL A 81 10.96 -3.36 -41.79
C VAL A 81 12.04 -2.43 -41.24
N GLY A 82 12.70 -2.81 -40.13
CA GLY A 82 13.84 -2.07 -39.59
C GLY A 82 13.51 -0.84 -38.73
N ALA A 83 12.36 -0.81 -38.07
CA ALA A 83 12.08 0.22 -37.06
C ALA A 83 13.11 0.14 -35.93
N THR A 84 13.83 1.23 -35.68
CA THR A 84 14.83 1.32 -34.57
C THR A 84 14.28 2.04 -33.35
N LYS A 85 13.12 2.69 -33.50
CA LYS A 85 12.39 3.41 -32.45
C LYS A 85 10.93 3.01 -32.47
N ALA A 86 10.29 2.99 -31.30
CA ALA A 86 8.88 2.66 -31.16
C ALA A 86 7.96 3.58 -31.99
N SER A 87 8.32 4.86 -32.13
CA SER A 87 7.58 5.84 -32.95
C SER A 87 7.56 5.53 -34.44
N GLU A 88 8.43 4.62 -34.90
CA GLU A 88 8.53 4.23 -36.31
C GLU A 88 7.66 3.01 -36.64
N LEU A 89 7.12 2.31 -35.63
CA LEU A 89 6.19 1.21 -35.82
C LEU A 89 4.77 1.77 -36.04
N GLU A 90 4.21 1.48 -37.21
CA GLU A 90 2.77 1.54 -37.41
C GLU A 90 2.22 0.17 -37.02
N LEU A 91 1.74 0.06 -35.78
CA LEU A 91 1.03 -1.13 -35.31
C LEU A 91 -0.40 -1.08 -35.86
N GLU A 92 -0.89 -2.20 -36.39
CA GLU A 92 -2.31 -2.31 -36.72
C GLU A 92 -3.14 -1.99 -35.48
N ALA A 93 -4.16 -1.13 -35.66
CA ALA A 93 -5.07 -0.80 -34.59
C ALA A 93 -5.77 -2.09 -34.12
N ILE A 94 -5.51 -2.51 -32.89
CA ILE A 94 -6.29 -3.57 -32.26
C ILE A 94 -7.72 -3.02 -32.15
N ALA A 95 -8.70 -3.73 -32.70
CA ALA A 95 -10.10 -3.31 -32.69
C ALA A 95 -10.54 -2.98 -31.25
N GLY A 96 -10.97 -1.73 -31.02
CA GLY A 96 -11.35 -1.22 -29.69
C GLY A 96 -10.25 -0.49 -28.90
N MET A 97 -8.97 -0.60 -29.30
CA MET A 97 -7.85 0.10 -28.66
C MET A 97 -7.26 1.16 -29.60
N SER A 98 -7.76 2.38 -29.51
CA SER A 98 -7.11 3.52 -30.15
C SER A 98 -5.85 3.93 -29.37
N ALA A 99 -4.86 4.53 -30.04
CA ALA A 99 -3.71 5.14 -29.37
C ALA A 99 -4.14 6.15 -28.29
N LYS A 100 -5.26 6.85 -28.53
CA LYS A 100 -5.89 7.75 -27.55
C LYS A 100 -6.40 7.00 -26.30
N ASN A 101 -7.03 5.83 -26.47
CA ASN A 101 -7.49 5.01 -25.35
C ASN A 101 -6.31 4.47 -24.52
N VAL A 102 -5.22 4.06 -25.19
CA VAL A 102 -4.00 3.59 -24.51
C VAL A 102 -3.35 4.73 -23.73
N GLN A 103 -3.20 5.90 -24.34
CA GLN A 103 -2.63 7.07 -23.66
C GLN A 103 -3.50 7.51 -22.48
N ALA A 104 -4.82 7.51 -22.64
CA ALA A 104 -5.75 7.82 -21.55
C ALA A 104 -5.65 6.80 -20.41
N GLY A 105 -5.62 5.49 -20.71
CA GLY A 105 -5.46 4.45 -19.69
C GLY A 105 -4.14 4.53 -18.92
N ILE A 106 -3.03 4.85 -19.61
CA ILE A 106 -1.74 5.08 -18.96
C ILE A 106 -1.79 6.33 -18.07
N ALA A 107 -2.40 7.42 -18.54
CA ALA A 107 -2.54 8.65 -17.77
C ALA A 107 -3.42 8.44 -16.52
N GLU A 108 -4.54 7.73 -16.65
CA GLU A 108 -5.41 7.35 -15.54
C GLU A 108 -4.66 6.50 -14.51
N ALA A 109 -3.88 5.51 -14.95
CA ALA A 109 -3.08 4.68 -14.04
C ALA A 109 -2.08 5.52 -13.22
N PHE A 110 -1.37 6.47 -13.85
CA PHE A 110 -0.47 7.37 -13.15
C PHE A 110 -1.20 8.36 -12.24
N GLN A 111 -2.36 8.86 -12.67
CA GLN A 111 -3.20 9.72 -11.85
C GLN A 111 -3.70 8.99 -10.61
N TYR A 112 -4.17 7.75 -10.73
CA TYR A 112 -4.61 6.94 -9.59
C TYR A 112 -3.47 6.64 -8.63
N ALA A 113 -2.27 6.32 -9.13
CA ALA A 113 -1.10 6.15 -8.28
C ALA A 113 -0.73 7.43 -7.52
N SER A 114 -0.84 8.60 -8.17
CA SER A 114 -0.59 9.91 -7.53
C SER A 114 -1.66 10.26 -6.49
N ASN A 115 -2.94 10.03 -6.83
CA ASN A 115 -4.07 10.23 -5.93
C ASN A 115 -3.92 9.36 -4.68
N GLY A 116 -3.55 8.09 -4.83
CA GLY A 116 -3.33 7.16 -3.70
C GLY A 116 -2.31 7.70 -2.69
N LYS A 117 -1.16 8.18 -3.16
CA LYS A 117 -0.15 8.83 -2.30
C LYS A 117 -0.71 10.08 -1.61
N THR A 118 -1.41 10.92 -2.36
CA THR A 118 -1.99 12.18 -1.84
C THR A 118 -3.02 11.91 -0.75
N THR A 119 -3.91 10.94 -0.95
CA THR A 119 -4.93 10.54 0.02
C THR A 119 -4.29 9.98 1.30
N ILE A 120 -3.32 9.08 1.18
CA ILE A 120 -2.63 8.51 2.35
C ILE A 120 -1.86 9.61 3.10
N ALA A 121 -1.16 10.50 2.38
CA ALA A 121 -0.39 11.58 2.99
C ALA A 121 -1.27 12.54 3.80
N GLY A 122 -2.48 12.83 3.31
CA GLY A 122 -3.45 13.66 4.04
C GLY A 122 -3.94 13.03 5.35
N VAL A 123 -3.99 11.70 5.43
CA VAL A 123 -4.41 10.98 6.66
C VAL A 123 -3.26 10.82 7.65
N VAL A 124 -2.07 10.47 7.18
CA VAL A 124 -0.88 10.23 8.04
C VAL A 124 -0.33 11.55 8.59
N GLY A 125 -0.31 12.62 7.78
CA GLY A 125 0.34 13.88 8.12
C GLY A 125 1.87 13.79 8.09
N GLY A 126 2.55 14.94 8.01
CA GLY A 126 4.03 15.00 7.99
C GLY A 126 4.70 14.40 6.75
N VAL A 127 3.91 14.05 5.72
CA VAL A 127 4.33 13.60 4.39
C VAL A 127 3.50 14.33 3.32
N THR A 128 3.95 14.30 2.07
CA THR A 128 3.31 14.99 0.94
C THR A 128 3.13 14.05 -0.26
N ALA A 129 2.40 14.49 -1.29
CA ALA A 129 2.23 13.75 -2.54
C ALA A 129 3.55 13.43 -3.29
N ASN A 130 4.60 14.18 -2.99
CA ASN A 130 5.93 14.00 -3.57
C ASN A 130 6.72 12.86 -2.92
N ASN A 131 6.32 12.40 -1.73
CA ASN A 131 7.00 11.29 -1.08
C ASN A 131 6.80 9.97 -1.84
N THR A 132 7.77 9.07 -1.71
CA THR A 132 7.65 7.69 -2.19
C THR A 132 6.81 6.85 -1.21
N TYR A 133 6.28 5.71 -1.67
CA TYR A 133 5.57 4.78 -0.77
C TYR A 133 6.46 4.27 0.37
N ALA A 134 7.77 4.13 0.13
CA ALA A 134 8.73 3.73 1.16
C ALA A 134 8.89 4.81 2.24
N GLU A 135 8.96 6.09 1.85
CA GLU A 135 9.03 7.20 2.80
C GLU A 135 7.74 7.33 3.64
N ILE A 136 6.57 7.16 3.02
CA ILE A 136 5.28 7.14 3.72
C ILE A 136 5.23 5.97 4.71
N MET A 137 5.67 4.78 4.30
CA MET A 137 5.75 3.61 5.18
C MET A 137 6.69 3.87 6.37
N ASN A 138 7.87 4.45 6.12
CA ASN A 138 8.81 4.80 7.17
C ASN A 138 8.21 5.79 8.18
N ARG A 139 7.44 6.79 7.71
CA ARG A 139 6.73 7.72 8.59
C ARG A 139 5.75 6.99 9.51
N ILE A 140 4.90 6.12 8.94
CA ILE A 140 3.95 5.32 9.73
C ILE A 140 4.69 4.47 10.78
N GLN A 141 5.84 3.90 10.44
CA GLN A 141 6.63 3.12 11.38
C GLN A 141 7.23 3.98 12.51
N ILE A 142 7.65 5.21 12.22
CA ILE A 142 8.08 6.18 13.23
C ILE A 142 6.94 6.50 14.20
N ASP A 143 5.73 6.73 13.67
CA ASP A 143 4.56 7.03 14.50
C ASP A 143 4.18 5.83 15.38
N LYS A 144 4.26 4.59 14.85
CA LYS A 144 4.07 3.37 15.64
C LYS A 144 5.09 3.21 16.76
N ASN A 145 6.36 3.46 16.49
CA ASN A 145 7.42 3.41 17.51
C ASN A 145 7.15 4.44 18.61
N THR A 146 6.69 5.64 18.23
CA THR A 146 6.31 6.70 19.16
C THR A 146 5.12 6.30 20.03
N MET A 147 4.06 5.75 19.44
CA MET A 147 2.90 5.23 20.18
C MET A 147 3.29 4.14 21.17
N ALA A 148 4.12 3.17 20.74
CA ALA A 148 4.58 2.10 21.62
C ALA A 148 5.40 2.65 22.80
N SER A 149 6.30 3.60 22.57
CA SER A 149 7.05 4.28 23.64
C SER A 149 6.13 4.97 24.63
N ASN A 150 5.14 5.73 24.14
CA ASN A 150 4.17 6.42 24.98
C ASN A 150 3.33 5.45 25.83
N LEU A 151 2.90 4.31 25.27
CA LEU A 151 2.17 3.27 26.01
C LEU A 151 3.04 2.64 27.10
N ASN A 152 4.30 2.30 26.80
CA ASN A 152 5.23 1.76 27.79
C ASN A 152 5.46 2.76 28.95
N ASN A 153 5.59 4.05 28.64
CA ASN A 153 5.70 5.11 29.65
C ASN A 153 4.44 5.24 30.54
N LYS A 154 3.29 4.74 30.07
CA LYS A 154 2.04 4.64 30.83
C LYS A 154 1.85 3.27 31.48
N GLY A 155 2.88 2.43 31.51
CA GLY A 155 2.84 1.10 32.13
C GLY A 155 2.15 0.03 31.30
N VAL A 156 1.86 0.28 30.02
CA VAL A 156 1.26 -0.70 29.10
C VAL A 156 2.33 -1.26 28.18
N SER A 157 2.58 -2.57 28.22
CA SER A 157 3.58 -3.22 27.37
C SER A 157 3.20 -3.12 25.87
N ALA A 158 4.05 -2.47 25.08
CA ALA A 158 3.83 -2.29 23.64
C ALA A 158 5.15 -2.32 22.84
N ASN A 159 5.10 -2.80 21.60
CA ASN A 159 6.22 -2.81 20.66
C ASN A 159 5.82 -2.18 19.32
N GLY A 160 6.68 -1.33 18.74
CA GLY A 160 6.43 -0.64 17.48
C GLY A 160 6.29 -1.54 16.26
N VAL A 161 6.69 -2.81 16.35
CA VAL A 161 6.51 -3.81 15.27
C VAL A 161 5.08 -4.38 15.23
N GLU A 162 4.29 -4.24 16.30
CA GLU A 162 2.90 -4.72 16.36
C GLU A 162 2.00 -4.09 15.28
N ALA A 163 0.88 -4.72 14.94
CA ALA A 163 -0.11 -4.12 14.06
C ALA A 163 -0.68 -2.81 14.65
N LEU A 164 -0.97 -1.81 13.81
CA LEU A 164 -1.48 -0.51 14.27
C LEU A 164 -2.77 -0.64 15.10
N ALA A 165 -3.66 -1.55 14.71
CA ALA A 165 -4.88 -1.84 15.47
C ALA A 165 -4.60 -2.43 16.87
N SER A 166 -3.52 -3.22 17.04
CA SER A 166 -3.11 -3.73 18.35
C SER A 166 -2.68 -2.59 19.27
N LEU A 167 -1.84 -1.67 18.77
CA LEU A 167 -1.42 -0.49 19.52
C LEU A 167 -2.60 0.40 19.90
N ALA A 168 -3.56 0.59 18.98
CA ALA A 168 -4.77 1.36 19.26
C ALA A 168 -5.63 0.71 20.37
N ASN A 169 -5.85 -0.60 20.32
CA ASN A 169 -6.64 -1.31 21.34
C ASN A 169 -5.99 -1.26 22.73
N LYS A 170 -4.65 -1.21 22.80
CA LYS A 170 -3.90 -1.12 24.07
C LYS A 170 -4.08 0.22 24.79
N ILE A 171 -4.58 1.27 24.13
CA ILE A 171 -4.91 2.55 24.79
C ILE A 171 -5.94 2.34 25.90
N GLY A 172 -6.90 1.43 25.71
CA GLY A 172 -7.90 1.10 26.73
C GLY A 172 -7.32 0.45 27.99
N ASN A 173 -6.09 -0.08 27.93
CA ASN A 173 -5.42 -0.72 29.06
C ASN A 173 -4.56 0.25 29.87
N ILE A 174 -4.53 1.54 29.52
CA ILE A 174 -3.79 2.54 30.30
C ILE A 174 -4.39 2.61 31.72
N PRO A 175 -3.60 2.36 32.77
CA PRO A 175 -4.06 2.51 34.13
C PRO A 175 -4.46 3.98 34.39
N ILE A 176 -5.73 4.23 34.71
CA ILE A 176 -6.27 5.58 34.97
C ILE A 176 -6.03 6.09 36.40
N GLY A 177 -5.20 5.39 37.19
CA GLY A 177 -4.95 5.74 38.59
C GLY A 177 -6.21 5.61 39.46
N ARG A 178 -6.20 6.28 40.63
CA ARG A 178 -7.36 6.32 41.53
C ARG A 178 -8.34 7.41 41.10
N LYS A 179 -9.64 7.11 41.15
CA LYS A 179 -10.71 8.09 40.94
C LYS A 179 -10.90 8.94 42.19
N ILE A 180 -11.27 10.20 42.02
CA ILE A 180 -11.54 11.15 43.10
C ILE A 180 -12.91 11.79 42.86
N VAL A 181 -13.79 11.77 43.87
CA VAL A 181 -15.06 12.48 43.87
C VAL A 181 -15.15 13.35 45.10
N ILE A 182 -15.54 14.61 44.91
CA ILE A 182 -15.73 15.59 45.97
C ILE A 182 -17.21 15.95 45.99
N GLY A 183 -17.79 16.07 47.19
CA GLY A 183 -19.16 16.51 47.33
C GLY A 183 -19.41 17.20 48.66
N ASN A 184 -20.63 17.69 48.81
CA ASN A 184 -21.09 18.41 49.99
C ASN A 184 -22.31 17.68 50.54
N THR A 185 -22.38 17.59 51.86
CA THR A 185 -23.59 17.12 52.56
C THR A 185 -24.19 18.29 53.31
N PRO A 186 -25.52 18.51 53.20
CA PRO A 186 -26.20 19.50 54.03
C PRO A 186 -26.09 19.13 55.52
N THR A 187 -26.50 20.06 56.37
CA THR A 187 -26.40 19.96 57.83
C THR A 187 -27.19 18.78 58.40
N PHE A 188 -26.55 17.87 59.14
CA PHE A 188 -27.20 16.67 59.70
C PHE A 188 -26.99 16.48 61.21
N MET A 189 -27.96 15.81 61.84
CA MET A 189 -27.99 15.35 63.25
C MET A 189 -27.99 13.80 63.35
N ALA A 190 -27.22 13.10 62.52
CA ALA A 190 -27.09 11.64 62.52
C ALA A 190 -25.65 11.19 62.82
N SER A 191 -25.50 10.11 63.60
CA SER A 191 -24.20 9.56 64.01
C SER A 191 -23.41 8.88 62.89
N VAL A 192 -24.07 8.55 61.76
CA VAL A 192 -23.45 7.95 60.56
C VAL A 192 -24.08 8.57 59.32
N TYR A 193 -23.25 8.92 58.33
CA TYR A 193 -23.69 9.35 57.00
C TYR A 193 -23.17 8.41 55.92
N ASN A 194 -24.05 8.04 54.99
CA ASN A 194 -23.72 7.16 53.87
C ASN A 194 -23.45 8.02 52.64
N ILE A 195 -22.21 8.03 52.17
CA ILE A 195 -21.86 8.66 50.90
C ILE A 195 -21.90 7.57 49.83
N SER A 196 -22.72 7.75 48.81
CA SER A 196 -22.98 6.73 47.80
C SER A 196 -23.11 7.31 46.40
N GLY A 197 -23.09 6.45 45.38
CA GLY A 197 -23.25 6.84 43.97
C GLY A 197 -21.92 6.88 43.20
N PHE A 198 -20.88 6.25 43.75
CA PHE A 198 -19.58 6.14 43.06
C PHE A 198 -19.57 4.95 42.10
N ASP A 199 -18.83 5.09 41.00
CA ASP A 199 -18.57 4.03 40.02
C ASP A 199 -17.21 3.35 40.27
N PHE A 200 -16.76 3.36 41.53
CA PHE A 200 -15.46 2.85 41.97
C PHE A 200 -15.52 2.36 43.42
N ILE A 201 -14.51 1.62 43.85
CA ILE A 201 -14.38 1.10 45.22
C ILE A 201 -13.65 2.15 46.07
N PRO A 202 -14.31 2.80 47.05
CA PRO A 202 -13.66 3.77 47.92
C PRO A 202 -12.50 3.17 48.71
N ARG A 203 -11.39 3.91 48.79
CA ARG A 203 -10.18 3.56 49.57
C ARG A 203 -9.76 4.64 50.56
N PHE A 204 -10.06 5.91 50.28
CA PHE A 204 -9.81 7.00 51.22
C PHE A 204 -11.01 7.91 51.22
N CYS A 205 -11.36 8.47 52.38
CA CYS A 205 -12.41 9.47 52.47
C CYS A 205 -12.06 10.56 53.48
N PHE A 206 -11.85 11.77 52.99
CA PHE A 206 -11.59 12.94 53.82
C PHE A 206 -12.87 13.73 53.99
N MET A 207 -13.13 14.25 55.20
CA MET A 207 -14.29 15.09 55.45
C MET A 207 -13.93 16.28 56.34
N TRP A 208 -14.40 17.46 55.98
CA TRP A 208 -14.14 18.69 56.72
C TRP A 208 -15.38 19.55 56.74
N GLY A 209 -15.59 20.29 57.83
CA GLY A 209 -16.73 21.18 58.00
C GLY A 209 -16.34 22.46 58.70
N SER A 210 -17.05 23.54 58.38
CA SER A 210 -16.91 24.83 59.07
C SER A 210 -18.08 25.03 60.01
N ARG A 211 -17.81 25.53 61.21
CA ARG A 211 -18.86 26.03 62.11
C ARG A 211 -19.31 27.42 61.69
N ILE A 212 -20.51 27.80 62.14
CA ILE A 212 -21.12 29.13 61.90
C ILE A 212 -20.28 30.25 62.56
N ASP A 213 -19.50 29.94 63.61
CA ASP A 213 -18.58 30.87 64.30
C ASP A 213 -17.21 31.04 63.60
N GLY A 214 -17.04 30.48 62.40
CA GLY A 214 -15.80 30.59 61.62
C GLY A 214 -14.69 29.62 62.03
N ARG A 215 -14.93 28.73 63.00
CA ARG A 215 -13.96 27.71 63.43
C ARG A 215 -14.04 26.47 62.54
N LEU A 216 -12.87 25.95 62.15
CA LEU A 216 -12.75 24.72 61.35
C LEU A 216 -12.81 23.48 62.25
N VAL A 217 -13.64 22.50 61.85
CA VAL A 217 -13.61 21.15 62.41
C VAL A 217 -13.21 20.20 61.29
N MET A 218 -12.07 19.55 61.46
CA MET A 218 -11.56 18.56 60.52
C MET A 218 -11.82 17.16 61.08
N ASN A 219 -12.52 16.33 60.30
CA ASN A 219 -12.70 14.91 60.58
C ASN A 219 -12.00 14.10 59.49
N ASN A 220 -10.71 13.84 59.70
CA ASN A 220 -9.95 13.03 58.76
C ASN A 220 -10.19 11.57 59.07
N SER A 221 -10.68 10.80 58.09
CA SER A 221 -10.92 9.36 58.23
C SER A 221 -10.08 8.60 57.20
N ILE A 222 -9.22 7.69 57.66
CA ILE A 222 -8.43 6.83 56.78
C ILE A 222 -9.06 5.44 56.81
N PHE A 223 -9.41 4.90 55.63
CA PHE A 223 -10.00 3.58 55.46
C PHE A 223 -9.02 2.64 54.77
N ASP A 224 -8.18 1.93 55.53
CA ASP A 224 -7.30 0.91 54.93
C ASP A 224 -7.85 -0.49 55.21
N GLY A 225 -8.14 -1.26 54.16
CA GLY A 225 -8.51 -2.67 54.26
C GLY A 225 -9.70 -2.99 55.17
N GLY A 226 -10.70 -2.10 55.24
CA GLY A 226 -11.87 -2.27 56.13
C GLY A 226 -11.66 -1.84 57.58
N ARG A 227 -10.55 -1.15 57.90
CA ARG A 227 -10.28 -0.54 59.20
C ARG A 227 -10.43 0.98 59.12
N PHE A 228 -11.11 1.53 60.11
CA PHE A 228 -11.38 2.96 60.26
C PHE A 228 -10.38 3.59 61.25
N HIS A 229 -9.70 4.65 60.82
CA HIS A 229 -8.92 5.50 61.72
C HIS A 229 -9.45 6.94 61.63
N SER A 230 -10.12 7.43 62.69
CA SER A 230 -10.53 8.84 62.80
C SER A 230 -9.52 9.67 63.58
N ILE A 231 -9.09 10.77 62.99
CA ILE A 231 -8.41 11.85 63.71
C ILE A 231 -9.33 13.06 63.65
N THR A 232 -9.93 13.40 64.80
CA THR A 232 -10.72 14.62 64.95
C THR A 232 -9.86 15.69 65.62
N SER A 233 -9.58 16.78 64.90
CA SER A 233 -8.94 17.96 65.50
C SER A 233 -9.94 19.11 65.60
N VAL A 234 -10.12 19.60 66.83
CA VAL A 234 -10.82 20.86 67.09
C VAL A 234 -9.73 21.93 67.25
N VAL A 235 -9.72 22.93 66.36
CA VAL A 235 -8.82 24.07 66.47
C VAL A 235 -9.38 25.01 67.56
N ASP A 236 -9.18 24.64 68.83
CA ASP A 236 -9.22 25.47 70.05
C ASP A 236 -9.40 24.59 71.32
N GLY A 237 -8.48 23.67 71.59
CA GLY A 237 -8.47 22.95 72.88
C GLY A 237 -8.00 21.50 72.90
N GLY A 238 -7.34 21.01 71.86
CA GLY A 238 -6.66 19.71 71.87
C GLY A 238 -7.03 18.80 70.71
N CYS A 239 -6.07 18.00 70.28
CA CYS A 239 -6.29 16.87 69.38
C CYS A 239 -6.90 15.71 70.18
N TYR A 240 -8.04 15.19 69.72
CA TYR A 240 -8.63 13.97 70.27
C TYR A 240 -8.47 12.88 69.21
N SER A 241 -7.53 11.97 69.43
CA SER A 241 -7.40 10.76 68.61
C SER A 241 -8.33 9.70 69.19
N TYR A 242 -9.19 9.13 68.36
CA TYR A 242 -10.09 8.04 68.77
C TYR A 242 -9.98 6.93 67.73
N ASP A 243 -9.43 5.78 68.14
CA ASP A 243 -9.46 4.56 67.34
C ASP A 243 -10.79 3.85 67.60
N ILE A 244 -11.73 3.96 66.66
CA ILE A 244 -12.95 3.17 66.69
C ILE A 244 -12.65 1.85 65.96
N ASN A 245 -12.46 0.78 66.74
CA ASN A 245 -12.22 -0.59 66.24
C ASN A 245 -13.46 -1.27 65.61
N ASP A 246 -14.44 -0.49 65.16
CA ASP A 246 -15.64 -1.03 64.53
C ASP A 246 -15.37 -1.35 63.05
N LYS A 247 -15.69 -2.59 62.66
CA LYS A 247 -15.63 -3.03 61.25
C LYS A 247 -16.76 -2.34 60.48
N TYR A 248 -16.45 -1.26 59.77
CA TYR A 248 -17.40 -0.63 58.87
C TYR A 248 -17.38 -1.33 57.51
N ASN A 249 -18.56 -1.65 56.99
CA ASN A 249 -18.71 -2.34 55.70
C ASN A 249 -18.33 -1.41 54.55
N LEU A 250 -17.23 -1.73 53.87
CA LEU A 250 -16.90 -1.18 52.56
C LEU A 250 -17.69 -1.95 51.49
N GLY A 251 -18.33 -1.23 50.58
CA GLY A 251 -19.07 -1.83 49.47
C GLY A 251 -18.85 -1.04 48.18
N TYR A 252 -19.05 -1.71 47.04
CA TYR A 252 -18.95 -1.05 45.74
C TYR A 252 -19.94 0.12 45.67
N GLY A 253 -19.42 1.32 45.40
CA GLY A 253 -20.24 2.52 45.19
C GLY A 253 -20.75 3.25 46.44
N TYR A 254 -20.36 2.85 47.66
CA TYR A 254 -20.72 3.58 48.88
C TYR A 254 -19.73 3.42 50.05
N ILE A 255 -19.76 4.36 50.99
CA ILE A 255 -19.02 4.34 52.25
C ILE A 255 -19.86 4.90 53.39
N ASN A 256 -19.82 4.23 54.55
CA ASN A 256 -20.49 4.69 55.77
C ASN A 256 -19.47 5.40 56.66
N MET A 257 -19.71 6.66 56.99
CA MET A 257 -18.81 7.45 57.84
C MET A 257 -19.47 7.82 59.16
N PRO A 258 -18.84 7.53 60.31
CA PRO A 258 -19.29 8.07 61.58
C PRO A 258 -18.98 9.58 61.65
N ILE A 259 -19.96 10.37 62.08
CA ILE A 259 -19.82 11.82 62.29
C ILE A 259 -19.81 12.08 63.80
N TYR A 260 -18.69 12.56 64.34
CA TYR A 260 -18.61 12.89 65.75
C TYR A 260 -19.10 14.31 66.02
N TYR A 261 -20.09 14.41 66.91
CA TYR A 261 -20.62 15.68 67.40
C TYR A 261 -19.78 16.16 68.58
N GLY A 262 -19.14 17.33 68.42
CA GLY A 262 -18.71 18.09 69.60
C GLY A 262 -19.93 18.46 70.44
N LYS A 263 -19.76 18.58 71.77
CA LYS A 263 -20.80 18.84 72.79
C LYS A 263 -21.64 20.13 72.58
N TYR A 264 -21.45 20.84 71.47
CA TYR A 264 -22.12 22.10 71.11
C TYR A 264 -22.82 21.91 69.76
N SER A 265 -24.14 21.73 69.80
CA SER A 265 -24.99 21.41 68.66
C SER A 265 -25.27 22.65 67.80
N THR A 266 -24.44 22.90 66.79
CA THR A 266 -24.79 23.82 65.70
C THR A 266 -24.75 23.08 64.36
N SER A 267 -25.64 23.47 63.46
CA SER A 267 -25.73 22.93 62.10
C SER A 267 -24.41 23.17 61.36
N MET A 268 -23.71 22.09 60.98
CA MET A 268 -22.45 22.16 60.22
C MET A 268 -22.64 21.63 58.80
N SER A 269 -22.13 22.35 57.81
CA SER A 269 -22.01 21.84 56.44
C SER A 269 -20.68 21.12 56.30
N TYR A 270 -20.71 19.90 55.78
CA TYR A 270 -19.49 19.11 55.53
C TYR A 270 -19.23 19.01 54.02
N THR A 271 -17.95 19.10 53.67
CA THR A 271 -17.43 18.72 52.36
C THR A 271 -16.62 17.45 52.54
N TRP A 272 -16.72 16.54 51.58
CA TRP A 272 -16.03 15.27 51.59
C TRP A 272 -15.30 15.04 50.26
N CYS A 273 -14.24 14.24 50.32
CA CYS A 273 -13.44 13.80 49.18
C CYS A 273 -13.21 12.29 49.30
N VAL A 274 -13.76 11.52 48.37
CA VAL A 274 -13.61 10.07 48.29
C VAL A 274 -12.63 9.72 47.17
N ILE A 275 -11.63 8.91 47.48
CA ILE A 275 -10.62 8.43 46.54
C ILE A 275 -10.69 6.92 46.48
N GLY A 276 -10.65 6.30 45.30
CA GLY A 276 -10.73 4.84 45.20
C GLY A 276 -10.35 4.28 43.83
N ASP A 277 -10.49 2.96 43.70
CA ASP A 277 -10.08 2.19 42.52
C ASP A 277 -11.28 1.91 41.58
#